data_AF-A0A1I7NDU6-F1
#
_entry.id   AF-A0A1I7NDU6-F1
#
_cell.length_a   1.000
_cell.length_b   1.000
_cell.length_c   1.000
_cell.angle_alpha   90.00
_cell.angle_beta   90.00
_cell.angle_gamma   90.00
#
_symmetry.space_group_name_H-M   'P 1'
#
loop_
_entity.id
_entity.type
_entity.pdbx_description
1 polymer ?
#
loop_
_entity_poly.entity_id
_entity_poly.type
_entity_poly.pdbx_seq_one_letter_code
_entity_poly.pdbx_strand_id
1 'polypeptide(L)'
;MTTDDLKRLLTRQTLFRLDAVLSPRLVPILYALGLAAILLWAINHFFFRFGMGFGNGLWGLLEIVVFGLTAFFALRIGCEALLVWFRANEATGATVTRPRYSASLLDEVRDAIRDLAERDDETDYAEADNYYSPATDLPPDMAEEVRREPSTSAGEPFKPRRTAKRTPPSSIT
;
A
#
# COMPACT_ATOMS: atom_id res chain seq x y z
N MET A 1 -9.97 1.68 24.92
CA MET A 1 -10.31 1.55 23.49
C MET A 1 -11.62 0.78 23.40
N THR A 2 -12.65 1.39 22.83
CA THR A 2 -14.00 0.81 22.74
C THR A 2 -14.07 -0.18 21.58
N THR A 3 -14.92 -1.20 21.72
CA THR A 3 -15.16 -2.23 20.69
C THR A 3 -15.62 -1.64 19.36
N ASP A 4 -16.28 -0.47 19.40
CA ASP A 4 -16.73 0.26 18.23
C ASP A 4 -15.57 0.86 17.41
N ASP A 5 -14.47 1.28 18.05
CA ASP A 5 -13.28 1.77 17.34
C ASP A 5 -12.50 0.61 16.70
N LEU A 6 -12.42 -0.54 17.36
CA LEU A 6 -11.91 -1.78 16.75
C LEU A 6 -12.77 -2.18 15.55
N LYS A 7 -14.10 -2.12 15.69
CA LYS A 7 -15.03 -2.40 14.60
C LYS A 7 -14.83 -1.42 13.46
N ARG A 8 -14.63 -0.13 13.73
CA ARG A 8 -14.46 0.94 12.73
C ARG A 8 -13.07 0.91 12.06
N LEU A 9 -12.02 0.53 12.79
CA LEU A 9 -10.65 0.35 12.27
C LEU A 9 -10.50 -0.94 11.45
N LEU A 10 -11.13 -2.04 11.87
CA LEU A 10 -11.22 -3.24 11.04
C LEU A 10 -12.08 -2.99 9.79
N THR A 11 -13.25 -2.37 9.91
CA THR A 11 -14.21 -2.35 8.79
C THR A 11 -13.89 -1.44 7.60
N ARG A 12 -13.08 -0.38 7.72
CA ARG A 12 -13.10 0.67 6.66
C ARG A 12 -11.88 0.82 5.76
N GLN A 13 -10.66 0.44 6.15
CA GLN A 13 -9.50 0.83 5.32
C GLN A 13 -8.32 -0.15 5.35
N THR A 14 -8.17 -0.93 6.42
CA THR A 14 -7.08 -1.92 6.55
C THR A 14 -7.52 -3.33 6.18
N LEU A 15 -8.77 -3.73 6.44
CA LEU A 15 -9.29 -5.01 5.94
C LEU A 15 -9.30 -5.05 4.42
N PHE A 16 -9.70 -4.00 3.70
CA PHE A 16 -9.77 -4.07 2.22
C PHE A 16 -8.42 -4.27 1.52
N ARG A 17 -7.31 -3.78 2.09
CA ARG A 17 -5.96 -3.99 1.53
C ARG A 17 -5.28 -5.27 2.02
N LEU A 18 -5.62 -5.75 3.21
CA LEU A 18 -5.18 -7.08 3.63
C LEU A 18 -6.00 -8.17 2.93
N ASP A 19 -7.31 -8.01 2.74
CA ASP A 19 -8.20 -9.00 2.15
C ASP A 19 -7.75 -9.40 0.73
N ALA A 20 -7.40 -8.42 -0.10
CA ALA A 20 -6.90 -8.67 -1.46
C ALA A 20 -5.53 -9.37 -1.53
N VAL A 21 -4.69 -9.27 -0.49
CA VAL A 21 -3.33 -9.84 -0.46
C VAL A 21 -3.26 -11.11 0.39
N LEU A 22 -4.13 -11.24 1.39
CA LEU A 22 -4.23 -12.37 2.30
C LEU A 22 -5.14 -13.46 1.72
N SER A 23 -6.13 -13.12 0.88
CA SER A 23 -7.03 -14.07 0.19
C SER A 23 -6.30 -15.30 -0.40
N PRO A 24 -5.23 -15.16 -1.21
CA PRO A 24 -4.55 -16.33 -1.80
C PRO A 24 -3.75 -17.17 -0.80
N ARG A 25 -3.40 -16.64 0.38
CA ARG A 25 -2.55 -17.32 1.38
C ARG A 25 -3.26 -17.71 2.67
N LEU A 26 -4.46 -17.21 2.93
CA LEU A 26 -5.18 -17.47 4.17
C LEU A 26 -5.66 -18.91 4.27
N VAL A 27 -6.12 -19.48 3.16
CA VAL A 27 -6.63 -20.86 3.12
C VAL A 27 -5.59 -21.91 3.50
N PRO A 28 -4.36 -21.93 2.92
CA PRO A 28 -3.35 -22.90 3.33
C PRO A 28 -2.90 -22.70 4.78
N ILE A 29 -2.81 -21.46 5.27
CA ILE A 29 -2.46 -21.18 6.68
C ILE A 29 -3.56 -21.72 7.62
N LEU A 30 -4.82 -21.43 7.31
CA LEU A 30 -5.96 -21.83 8.13
C LEU A 30 -6.13 -23.36 8.12
N TYR A 31 -5.88 -24.01 6.98
CA TYR A 31 -5.86 -25.47 6.89
C TYR A 31 -4.75 -26.10 7.72
N ALA A 32 -3.52 -25.57 7.65
CA ALA A 32 -2.40 -26.05 8.47
C ALA A 32 -2.66 -25.85 9.96
N LEU A 33 -3.21 -24.69 10.35
CA LEU A 33 -3.54 -24.37 11.73
C LEU A 33 -4.69 -25.23 12.25
N GLY A 34 -5.73 -25.45 11.44
CA GLY A 34 -6.83 -26.36 11.77
C GLY A 34 -6.35 -27.81 11.94
N LEU A 35 -5.49 -28.30 11.05
CA LEU A 35 -4.87 -29.62 11.20
C LEU A 35 -4.02 -29.72 12.47
N ALA A 36 -3.20 -28.71 12.76
CA ALA A 36 -2.40 -28.68 13.98
C ALA A 36 -3.28 -28.69 15.23
N ALA A 37 -4.39 -27.94 15.23
CA ALA A 37 -5.36 -27.92 16.32
C ALA A 37 -6.01 -29.29 16.53
N ILE A 38 -6.47 -29.96 15.47
CA ILE A 38 -7.06 -31.30 15.54
C ILE A 38 -6.03 -32.31 16.06
N LEU A 39 -4.79 -32.25 15.56
CA LEU A 39 -3.72 -33.14 15.99
C LEU A 39 -3.39 -32.96 17.48
N LEU A 40 -3.21 -31.72 17.92
CA LEU A 40 -2.89 -31.41 19.32
C LEU A 40 -4.05 -31.79 20.24
N TRP A 41 -5.29 -31.54 19.81
CA TRP A 41 -6.49 -31.99 20.53
C TRP A 41 -6.52 -33.52 20.67
N ALA A 42 -6.27 -34.26 19.58
CA ALA A 42 -6.29 -35.71 19.58
C ALA A 42 -5.24 -36.30 20.53
N ILE A 43 -4.02 -35.76 20.53
CA ILE A 43 -2.94 -36.17 21.44
C ILE A 43 -3.33 -35.89 22.89
N ASN A 44 -3.78 -34.67 23.20
CA ASN A 44 -4.17 -34.30 24.55
C ASN A 44 -5.34 -35.15 25.05
N HIS A 45 -6.36 -35.37 24.22
CA HIS A 45 -7.52 -36.20 24.54
C HIS A 45 -7.13 -37.66 24.76
N PHE A 46 -6.24 -38.21 23.94
CA PHE A 46 -5.74 -39.58 24.07
C PHE A 46 -5.10 -39.81 25.44
N PHE A 47 -4.11 -38.97 25.80
CA PHE A 47 -3.42 -39.09 27.08
C PHE A 47 -4.33 -38.83 28.27
N PHE A 48 -5.23 -37.84 28.17
CA PHE A 48 -6.19 -37.55 29.22
C PHE A 48 -7.14 -38.73 29.47
N ARG A 49 -7.69 -39.33 28.40
CA ARG A 49 -8.59 -40.49 28.50
C ARG A 49 -7.87 -41.74 29.01
N PHE A 50 -6.65 -42.01 28.54
CA PHE A 50 -5.85 -43.13 29.01
C PHE A 50 -5.42 -42.97 30.48
N GLY A 51 -5.13 -41.75 30.94
CA GLY A 51 -4.80 -41.47 32.33
C GLY A 51 -5.93 -41.79 33.31
N MET A 52 -7.19 -41.74 32.85
CA MET A 52 -8.37 -42.11 33.65
C MET A 52 -8.66 -43.62 33.66
N GLY A 53 -7.88 -44.42 32.94
CA GLY A 53 -7.99 -45.89 32.92
C GLY A 53 -8.03 -46.49 31.52
N PHE A 54 -7.72 -47.79 31.43
CA PHE A 54 -7.56 -48.49 30.15
C PHE A 54 -8.85 -48.52 29.30
N GLY A 55 -10.00 -48.81 29.92
CA GLY A 55 -11.29 -48.81 29.22
C GLY A 55 -11.69 -47.43 28.68
N ASN A 56 -11.41 -46.37 29.45
CA ASN A 56 -11.63 -44.99 29.02
C ASN A 56 -10.68 -44.59 27.88
N GLY A 57 -9.45 -45.10 27.89
CA GLY A 57 -8.51 -44.92 26.78
C GLY A 57 -9.01 -45.55 25.48
N LEU A 58 -9.55 -46.78 25.55
CA LEU A 58 -10.10 -47.47 24.38
C LEU A 58 -11.33 -46.75 23.81
N TRP A 59 -12.22 -46.27 24.68
CA TRP A 59 -13.34 -45.41 24.29
C TRP A 59 -12.86 -44.06 23.73
N GLY A 60 -11.82 -43.48 24.32
CA GLY A 60 -11.18 -42.25 23.86
C GLY A 60 -10.59 -42.37 22.46
N LEU A 61 -10.04 -43.54 22.09
CA LEU A 61 -9.58 -43.80 20.73
C LEU A 61 -10.75 -43.75 19.73
N LEU A 62 -11.88 -44.37 20.06
CA LEU A 62 -13.09 -44.31 19.25
C LEU A 62 -13.59 -42.86 19.10
N GLU A 63 -13.61 -42.10 20.19
CA GLU A 63 -13.95 -40.67 20.17
C GLU A 63 -13.03 -39.87 19.25
N ILE A 64 -11.71 -40.09 19.31
CA ILE A 64 -10.76 -39.41 18.42
C ILE A 64 -11.03 -39.76 16.96
N VAL A 65 -11.36 -41.01 16.64
CA VAL A 65 -11.69 -41.39 15.26
C VAL A 65 -12.97 -40.68 14.80
N VAL A 66 -14.04 -40.73 15.59
CA VAL A 66 -15.34 -40.14 15.21
C VAL A 66 -15.27 -38.60 15.16
N PHE A 67 -14.84 -37.96 16.26
CA PHE A 67 -14.78 -36.51 16.35
C PHE A 67 -13.62 -35.93 15.54
N GLY A 68 -12.48 -36.61 15.46
CA GLY A 68 -11.34 -36.19 14.65
C GLY A 68 -11.65 -36.23 13.15
N LEU A 69 -12.30 -37.28 12.65
CA LEU A 69 -12.77 -37.31 11.27
C LEU A 69 -13.85 -36.25 11.03
N THR A 70 -14.82 -36.12 11.93
CA THR A 70 -15.86 -35.09 11.82
C THR A 70 -15.26 -33.68 11.79
N ALA A 71 -14.27 -33.39 12.64
CA ALA A 71 -13.55 -32.12 12.66
C ALA A 71 -12.74 -31.90 11.37
N PHE A 72 -12.13 -32.95 10.81
CA PHE A 72 -11.43 -32.88 9.54
C PHE A 72 -12.40 -32.55 8.38
N PHE A 73 -13.58 -33.19 8.34
CA PHE A 73 -14.62 -32.86 7.37
C PHE A 73 -15.14 -31.43 7.56
N ALA A 74 -15.40 -31.01 8.79
CA ALA A 74 -15.82 -29.64 9.10
C ALA A 74 -14.76 -28.61 8.68
N LEU A 75 -13.47 -28.90 8.92
CA LEU A 75 -12.36 -28.07 8.47
C LEU A 75 -12.34 -27.96 6.94
N ARG A 76 -12.53 -29.07 6.23
CA ARG A 76 -12.60 -29.09 4.75
C ARG A 76 -13.74 -28.23 4.24
N ILE A 77 -14.94 -28.46 4.74
CA ILE A 77 -16.15 -27.70 4.36
C ILE A 77 -15.97 -26.22 4.70
N GLY A 78 -15.41 -25.91 5.87
CA GLY A 78 -15.13 -24.54 6.29
C GLY A 78 -14.14 -23.82 5.37
N CYS A 79 -13.03 -24.47 5.00
CA CYS A 79 -12.05 -23.92 4.06
C CYS A 79 -12.64 -23.69 2.67
N GLU A 80 -13.45 -24.63 2.15
CA GLU A 80 -14.11 -24.49 0.85
C GLU A 80 -15.18 -23.40 0.88
N ALA A 81 -15.98 -23.32 1.94
CA ALA A 81 -16.96 -22.25 2.13
C ALA A 81 -16.27 -20.88 2.19
N LEU A 82 -15.11 -20.79 2.85
CA LEU A 82 -14.30 -19.57 2.89
C LEU A 82 -13.82 -19.17 1.49
N LEU A 83 -13.33 -20.13 0.69
CA LEU A 83 -12.92 -19.88 -0.70
C LEU A 83 -14.09 -19.38 -1.55
N VAL A 84 -15.26 -20.02 -1.44
CA VAL A 84 -16.46 -19.60 -2.17
C VAL A 84 -16.90 -18.21 -1.72
N TRP A 85 -16.83 -17.91 -0.43
CA TRP A 85 -17.16 -16.61 0.12
C TRP A 85 -16.19 -15.52 -0.39
N PHE A 86 -14.88 -15.74 -0.33
CA PHE A 86 -13.91 -14.79 -0.88
C PHE A 86 -14.13 -14.60 -2.38
N ARG A 87 -14.31 -15.67 -3.15
CA ARG A 87 -14.60 -15.60 -4.59
C ARG A 87 -15.87 -14.80 -4.90
N ALA A 88 -16.92 -14.95 -4.10
CA ALA A 88 -18.16 -14.19 -4.25
C ALA A 88 -17.99 -12.70 -3.92
N ASN A 89 -17.14 -12.37 -2.95
CA ASN A 89 -16.87 -10.99 -2.53
C ASN A 89 -15.80 -10.29 -3.41
N GLU A 90 -14.89 -11.02 -4.05
CA GLU A 90 -13.97 -10.49 -5.07
C GLU A 90 -14.73 -9.82 -6.23
N ALA A 91 -15.87 -10.40 -6.65
CA ALA A 91 -16.75 -9.80 -7.66
C ALA A 91 -17.34 -8.45 -7.24
N THR A 92 -17.50 -8.23 -5.93
CA THR A 92 -18.01 -6.97 -5.36
C THR A 92 -16.87 -5.94 -5.22
N GLY A 93 -15.65 -6.38 -4.88
CA GLY A 93 -14.46 -5.53 -4.74
C GLY A 93 -13.91 -4.94 -6.05
N ALA A 94 -14.14 -5.60 -7.19
CA ALA A 94 -13.75 -5.10 -8.51
C ALA A 94 -14.43 -3.76 -8.87
N THR A 95 -15.57 -3.43 -8.26
CA THR A 95 -16.29 -2.18 -8.52
C THR A 95 -15.70 -0.97 -7.78
N VAL A 96 -15.00 -1.18 -6.67
CA VAL A 96 -14.45 -0.11 -5.81
C VAL A 96 -13.01 0.24 -6.19
N THR A 97 -12.31 -0.68 -6.88
CA THR A 97 -10.94 -0.48 -7.35
C THR A 97 -10.90 -0.41 -8.87
N ARG A 98 -11.71 0.47 -9.47
CA ARG A 98 -11.24 1.19 -10.66
C ARG A 98 -10.47 2.40 -10.16
N PRO A 99 -9.15 2.34 -9.93
CA PRO A 99 -8.41 3.57 -10.09
C PRO A 99 -8.67 3.97 -11.54
N ARG A 100 -9.17 5.19 -11.77
CA ARG A 100 -9.28 5.76 -13.12
C ARG A 100 -7.86 5.92 -13.67
N TYR A 101 -7.22 4.83 -14.07
CA TYR A 101 -6.02 4.80 -14.90
C TYR A 101 -6.49 4.53 -16.32
N SER A 102 -7.17 5.52 -16.89
CA SER A 102 -7.66 5.59 -18.28
C SER A 102 -8.62 6.79 -18.29
N ALA A 103 -8.30 7.97 -18.80
CA ALA A 103 -7.45 8.29 -19.93
C ALA A 103 -6.05 8.79 -19.56
N SER A 104 -5.13 8.57 -20.47
CA SER A 104 -3.69 8.85 -20.42
C SER A 104 -3.32 10.20 -19.77
N LEU A 105 -2.32 10.20 -18.88
CA LEU A 105 -1.67 11.43 -18.38
C LEU A 105 -1.21 12.35 -19.53
N LEU A 106 -0.90 11.81 -20.72
CA LEU A 106 -0.54 12.62 -21.88
C LEU A 106 -1.75 13.35 -22.49
N ASP A 107 -2.95 12.80 -22.32
CA ASP A 107 -4.17 13.45 -22.78
C ASP A 107 -4.53 14.62 -21.84
N GLU A 108 -4.41 14.40 -20.53
CA GLU A 108 -4.55 15.44 -19.51
C GLU A 108 -3.49 16.55 -19.64
N VAL A 109 -2.22 16.19 -19.91
CA VAL A 109 -1.16 17.17 -20.18
C VAL A 109 -1.41 17.90 -21.50
N ARG A 110 -1.87 17.22 -22.55
CA ARG A 110 -2.22 17.85 -23.84
C ARG A 110 -3.38 18.82 -23.69
N ASP A 111 -4.41 18.45 -22.93
CA ASP A 111 -5.56 19.30 -22.63
C ASP A 111 -5.14 20.53 -21.82
N ALA A 112 -4.30 20.34 -20.80
CA ALA A 112 -3.72 21.44 -20.02
C ALA A 112 -2.84 22.39 -20.85
N ILE A 113 -2.08 21.86 -21.84
CA ILE A 113 -1.29 22.68 -22.77
C ILE A 113 -2.21 23.47 -23.72
N ARG A 114 -3.32 22.87 -24.17
CA ARG A 114 -4.29 23.54 -25.04
C ARG A 114 -4.99 24.70 -24.32
N ASP A 115 -5.38 24.48 -23.06
CA ASP A 115 -5.98 25.52 -22.21
C ASP A 115 -5.01 26.67 -21.92
N LEU A 116 -3.71 26.38 -21.72
CA LEU A 116 -2.69 27.42 -21.59
C LEU A 116 -2.49 28.22 -22.89
N ALA A 117 -2.56 27.57 -24.04
CA ALA A 117 -2.41 28.22 -25.34
C ALA A 117 -3.63 29.11 -25.70
N GLU A 118 -4.85 28.69 -25.38
CA GLU A 118 -6.04 29.53 -25.53
C GLU A 118 -6.04 30.73 -24.57
N ARG A 119 -5.36 30.61 -23.43
CA ARG A 119 -5.19 31.70 -22.47
C ARG A 119 -4.12 32.74 -22.89
N ASP A 120 -3.16 32.34 -23.72
CA ASP A 120 -2.06 33.20 -24.22
C ASP A 120 -2.49 34.05 -25.44
N ASP A 121 -3.51 33.59 -26.19
CA ASP A 121 -4.12 34.33 -27.30
C ASP A 121 -5.02 35.51 -26.84
N GLU A 122 -5.37 35.58 -25.54
CA GLU A 122 -6.16 36.68 -24.94
C GLU A 122 -5.30 37.76 -24.27
N THR A 123 -3.99 37.52 -24.09
CA THR A 123 -3.04 38.57 -23.76
C THR A 123 -2.66 39.31 -25.04
N ASP A 124 -3.42 40.37 -25.27
CA ASP A 124 -3.22 41.37 -26.30
C ASP A 124 -1.78 41.93 -26.28
N TYR A 125 -0.85 41.26 -26.97
CA TYR A 125 0.49 41.78 -27.24
C TYR A 125 0.46 43.00 -28.19
N ALA A 126 -0.71 43.49 -28.61
CA ALA A 126 -0.85 44.68 -29.44
C ALA A 126 -0.83 46.00 -28.66
N GLU A 127 -0.79 45.99 -27.32
CA GLU A 127 -0.74 47.24 -26.51
C GLU A 127 0.67 47.61 -26.02
N ALA A 128 1.72 46.91 -26.45
CA ALA A 128 3.10 47.21 -26.02
C ALA A 128 3.83 48.29 -26.87
N ASP A 129 3.28 48.71 -28.01
CA ASP A 129 3.95 49.62 -28.95
C ASP A 129 3.66 51.12 -28.74
N ASN A 130 2.90 51.51 -27.71
CA ASN A 130 2.53 52.91 -27.45
C ASN A 130 3.08 53.49 -26.14
N TYR A 131 4.34 53.23 -25.81
CA TYR A 131 5.03 54.04 -24.81
C TYR A 131 6.49 54.30 -25.18
N TYR A 132 6.69 55.30 -26.06
CA TYR A 132 7.94 56.06 -26.07
C TYR A 132 8.08 56.77 -24.71
N SER A 133 8.93 56.23 -23.82
CA SER A 133 9.51 56.99 -22.72
C SER A 133 11.03 57.08 -22.90
N PRO A 134 11.65 58.26 -22.76
CA PRO A 134 13.06 58.48 -23.08
C PRO A 134 14.01 57.70 -22.17
N ALA A 135 15.14 57.28 -22.76
CA ALA A 135 16.26 56.62 -22.10
C ALA A 135 16.64 57.27 -20.77
N THR A 136 16.69 56.48 -19.69
CA THR A 136 17.77 56.35 -18.67
C THR A 136 17.19 55.55 -17.51
N ASP A 137 17.60 54.29 -17.34
CA ASP A 137 17.98 53.69 -16.05
C ASP A 137 18.24 52.19 -16.23
N LEU A 138 19.39 51.75 -15.73
CA LEU A 138 19.87 50.36 -15.82
C LEU A 138 18.94 49.44 -15.00
N PRO A 139 18.52 48.28 -15.53
CA PRO A 139 17.82 47.30 -14.72
C PRO A 139 18.76 46.78 -13.61
N PRO A 140 18.25 46.57 -12.37
CA PRO A 140 19.04 46.07 -11.26
C PRO A 140 19.55 44.66 -11.57
N ASP A 141 20.83 44.45 -11.25
CA ASP A 141 21.59 43.21 -11.43
C ASP A 141 20.91 42.04 -10.70
N MET A 142 20.05 41.32 -11.42
CA MET A 142 19.46 40.07 -10.96
C MET A 142 20.51 38.97 -11.09
N ALA A 143 21.34 38.90 -10.04
CA ALA A 143 22.11 37.76 -9.57
C ALA A 143 22.35 36.62 -10.58
N GLU A 144 23.62 36.48 -11.00
CA GLU A 144 24.21 35.34 -11.71
C GLU A 144 23.35 34.08 -11.69
N GLU A 145 22.58 33.88 -12.75
CA GLU A 145 21.97 32.61 -13.04
C GLU A 145 23.11 31.64 -13.35
N VAL A 146 23.47 30.78 -12.38
CA VAL A 146 24.52 29.78 -12.53
C VAL A 146 24.16 28.89 -13.72
N ARG A 147 24.77 29.20 -14.87
CA ARG A 147 24.59 28.49 -16.13
C ARG A 147 24.98 27.04 -15.90
N ARG A 148 23.99 26.14 -15.91
CA ARG A 148 24.22 24.69 -15.81
C ARG A 148 24.94 24.25 -17.09
N GLU A 149 26.18 23.81 -16.97
CA GLU A 149 26.87 23.15 -18.08
C GLU A 149 26.26 21.75 -18.30
N PRO A 150 26.08 21.32 -19.57
CA PRO A 150 25.50 20.01 -19.86
C PRO A 150 26.44 18.89 -19.39
N SER A 151 25.87 17.88 -18.74
CA SER A 151 26.59 16.67 -18.31
C SER A 151 27.12 15.92 -19.55
N THR A 152 28.43 15.66 -19.58
CA THR A 152 29.09 15.02 -20.71
C THR A 152 29.11 13.48 -20.63
N SER A 153 28.45 12.88 -19.63
CA SER A 153 28.34 11.42 -19.49
C SER A 153 27.08 10.98 -18.73
N ALA A 154 26.45 9.91 -19.19
CA ALA A 154 25.21 9.41 -18.60
C ALA A 154 25.45 8.72 -17.24
N GLY A 155 24.83 9.25 -16.18
CA GLY A 155 24.74 8.60 -14.87
C GLY A 155 25.42 9.30 -13.69
N GLU A 156 26.02 10.47 -13.86
CA GLU A 156 26.59 11.21 -12.72
C GLU A 156 25.54 12.06 -11.97
N PRO A 157 25.37 11.89 -10.64
CA PRO A 157 24.52 12.76 -9.84
C PRO A 157 25.16 14.14 -9.64
N PHE A 158 24.37 15.19 -9.79
CA PHE A 158 24.78 16.58 -9.63
C PHE A 158 25.43 16.83 -8.26
N LYS A 159 26.69 17.27 -8.25
CA LYS A 159 27.40 17.72 -7.04
C LYS A 159 27.27 19.23 -6.89
N PRO A 160 26.49 19.75 -5.93
CA PRO A 160 26.48 21.18 -5.64
C PRO A 160 27.88 21.62 -5.16
N ARG A 161 28.42 22.65 -5.81
CA ARG A 161 29.68 23.30 -5.43
C ARG A 161 29.53 23.86 -4.02
N ARG A 162 30.15 23.21 -3.03
CA ARG A 162 30.19 23.67 -1.64
C ARG A 162 30.79 25.07 -1.58
N THR A 163 29.96 26.06 -1.25
CA THR A 163 30.42 27.40 -0.88
C THR A 163 31.17 27.35 0.46
N ALA A 164 32.13 28.24 0.63
CA ALA A 164 33.30 28.10 1.50
C ALA A 164 32.99 27.81 2.99
N LYS A 165 33.87 27.01 3.62
CA LYS A 165 33.95 26.78 5.07
C LYS A 165 34.07 28.12 5.81
N ARG A 166 33.08 28.45 6.65
CA ARG A 166 33.18 29.51 7.65
C ARG A 166 34.01 29.00 8.82
N THR A 167 35.25 29.45 8.94
CA THR A 167 36.12 29.24 10.12
C THR A 167 35.56 30.05 11.31
N PRO A 168 35.43 29.46 12.52
CA PRO A 168 35.10 30.23 13.72
C PRO A 168 36.32 31.03 14.20
N PRO A 169 36.16 32.25 14.75
CA PRO A 169 37.27 33.05 15.23
C PRO A 169 37.89 32.48 16.51
N SER A 170 39.22 32.57 16.61
CA SER A 170 40.02 32.21 17.77
C SER A 170 39.75 33.17 18.93
N SER A 171 39.36 32.63 20.09
CA SER A 171 39.37 33.37 21.35
C SER A 171 40.82 33.57 21.81
N ILE A 172 41.30 34.81 21.77
CA ILE A 172 42.47 35.27 22.51
C ILE A 172 41.97 36.36 23.45
N THR A 173 41.70 36.02 24.70
CA THR A 173 42.33 36.62 25.90
C THR A 173 42.04 35.75 27.11
#